data_AF-A0A2N0RFC7-F1
#
_entry.id   AF-A0A2N0RFC7-F1
#
_cell.length_a   1.000
_cell.length_b   1.000
_cell.length_c   1.000
_cell.angle_alpha   90.00
_cell.angle_beta   90.00
_cell.angle_gamma   90.00
#
_symmetry.space_group_name_H-M   'P 1'
#
loop_
_entity.id
_entity.type
_entity.pdbx_description
1 polymer ?
#
loop_
_entity_poly.entity_id
_entity_poly.type
_entity_poly.pdbx_seq_one_letter_code
_entity_poly.pdbx_strand_id
1 'polypeptide(L)'
;MFIDVKTSLFAIYLFLIGDSSALSNWTYTENPSIAVLIVLFSLLVVVYLMNLLIGLLNIAIEEDNNRVSYLMQKAEILAEIELFYLLPNQRRWHTWFPEVIYYYADVDKTRVEIERLIEKGEWDTKEQELTEMQKNLLVELKIKHDPIDNKVIMEKLKIDNEELKIRNGELLEKLKSHDGKLDKLEELLKEIHKNNS
;
A
#
# COMPACT_ATOMS: atom_id res chain seq x y z
N MET A 1 -6.49 1.37 44.16
CA MET A 1 -5.96 0.89 42.87
C MET A 1 -4.54 1.36 42.56
N PHE A 2 -4.03 2.45 43.15
CA PHE A 2 -2.67 2.97 42.90
C PHE A 2 -1.64 2.54 43.97
N ILE A 3 -1.60 1.25 44.32
CA ILE A 3 -0.72 0.74 45.39
C ILE A 3 0.59 0.21 44.81
N ASP A 4 0.50 -0.50 43.68
CA ASP A 4 1.63 -1.07 42.96
C ASP A 4 1.65 -0.57 41.52
N VAL A 5 2.80 -0.68 40.86
CA VAL A 5 2.93 -0.26 39.44
C VAL A 5 1.94 -1.00 38.54
N LYS A 6 1.75 -2.31 38.76
CA LYS A 6 0.83 -3.13 37.95
C LYS A 6 -0.63 -2.69 38.11
N THR A 7 -1.06 -2.45 39.35
CA THR A 7 -2.42 -2.03 39.65
C THR A 7 -2.66 -0.58 39.22
N SER A 8 -1.63 0.26 39.27
CA SER A 8 -1.65 1.64 38.76
C SER A 8 -1.78 1.70 37.24
N LEU A 9 -1.04 0.87 36.50
CA LEU A 9 -1.16 0.78 35.04
C LEU A 9 -2.57 0.34 34.61
N PHE A 10 -3.12 -0.67 35.30
CA PHE A 10 -4.49 -1.12 35.06
C PHE A 10 -5.53 -0.04 35.37
N ALA A 11 -5.32 0.73 36.44
CA ALA A 11 -6.17 1.87 36.79
C ALA A 11 -6.16 2.97 35.72
N ILE A 12 -4.99 3.27 35.13
CA ILE A 12 -4.88 4.22 34.02
C ILE A 12 -5.60 3.71 32.76
N TYR A 13 -5.50 2.41 32.46
CA TYR A 13 -6.22 1.80 31.34
C TYR A 13 -7.74 1.90 31.51
N LEU A 14 -8.26 1.59 32.70
CA LEU A 14 -9.68 1.76 33.01
C LEU A 14 -10.11 3.22 32.83
N PHE A 15 -9.30 4.15 33.32
CA PHE A 15 -9.59 5.57 33.19
C PHE A 15 -9.55 6.06 31.72
N LEU A 16 -8.67 5.50 30.89
CA LEU A 16 -8.60 5.78 29.44
C LEU A 16 -9.89 5.38 28.70
N ILE A 17 -10.54 4.29 29.14
CA ILE A 17 -11.82 3.79 28.58
C ILE A 17 -13.03 4.52 29.20
N GLY A 18 -12.79 5.42 30.17
CA GLY A 18 -13.81 6.23 30.82
C GLY A 18 -14.40 5.60 32.09
N ASP A 19 -13.81 4.53 32.62
CA ASP A 19 -14.23 3.94 33.90
C ASP A 19 -13.61 4.71 35.07
N SER A 20 -14.46 5.47 35.78
CA SER A 20 -14.07 6.25 36.95
C SER A 20 -13.91 5.41 38.23
N SER A 21 -14.24 4.11 38.22
CA SER A 21 -14.09 3.21 39.37
C SER A 21 -12.65 3.17 39.89
N ALA A 22 -11.68 3.38 39.00
CA ALA A 22 -10.25 3.49 39.33
C ALA A 22 -9.92 4.64 40.30
N LEU A 23 -10.73 5.69 40.30
CA LEU A 23 -10.56 6.91 41.10
C LEU A 23 -11.48 6.95 42.33
N SER A 24 -12.34 5.94 42.53
CA SER A 24 -13.34 5.89 43.61
C SER A 24 -12.76 6.08 45.03
N ASN A 25 -11.51 5.67 45.25
CA ASN A 25 -10.83 5.82 46.54
C ASN A 25 -10.30 7.23 46.82
N TRP A 26 -10.37 8.16 45.87
CA TRP A 26 -9.79 9.49 45.99
C TRP A 26 -10.89 10.56 45.95
N THR A 27 -11.13 11.23 47.07
CA THR A 27 -12.05 12.36 47.15
C THR A 27 -11.39 13.62 46.57
N TYR A 28 -12.07 14.28 45.63
CA TYR A 28 -11.55 15.49 44.95
C TYR A 28 -11.29 16.67 45.90
N THR A 29 -11.87 16.63 47.10
CA THR A 29 -11.81 17.68 48.11
C THR A 29 -10.52 17.64 48.95
N GLU A 30 -9.89 16.48 49.08
CA GLU A 30 -8.74 16.31 49.97
C GLU A 30 -7.40 16.65 49.31
N ASN A 31 -7.32 16.55 47.98
CA ASN A 31 -6.06 16.69 47.25
C ASN A 31 -6.25 17.48 45.93
N PRO A 32 -6.07 18.81 45.94
CA PRO A 32 -6.30 19.63 44.75
C PRO A 32 -5.38 19.27 43.58
N SER A 33 -4.15 18.80 43.85
CA SER A 33 -3.20 18.39 42.81
C SER A 33 -3.70 17.18 42.00
N ILE A 34 -4.38 16.22 42.65
CA ILE A 34 -4.95 15.05 41.97
C ILE A 34 -6.12 15.47 41.08
N ALA A 35 -6.97 16.40 41.56
CA ALA A 35 -8.06 16.94 40.77
C ALA A 35 -7.55 17.63 39.49
N VAL A 36 -6.48 18.43 39.59
CA VAL A 36 -5.86 19.07 38.42
C VAL A 36 -5.30 18.04 37.44
N LEU A 37 -4.62 16.99 37.93
CA LEU A 37 -4.07 15.93 37.09
C LEU A 37 -5.18 15.16 36.34
N ILE A 38 -6.29 14.85 37.01
CA ILE A 38 -7.46 14.18 36.41
C ILE A 38 -8.03 15.04 35.29
N VAL A 39 -8.26 16.33 35.54
CA VAL A 39 -8.80 17.27 34.54
C VAL A 39 -7.88 17.37 33.32
N LEU A 40 -6.58 17.52 33.54
CA LEU A 40 -5.59 17.58 32.45
C LEU A 40 -5.52 16.28 31.66
N PHE A 41 -5.51 15.14 32.34
CA PHE A 41 -5.48 13.82 31.70
C PHE A 41 -6.75 13.58 30.88
N SER A 42 -7.94 13.86 31.44
CA SER A 42 -9.21 13.73 30.71
C SER A 42 -9.25 14.64 29.49
N LEU A 43 -8.77 15.88 29.59
CA LEU A 43 -8.69 16.80 28.46
C LEU A 43 -7.76 16.25 27.36
N LEU A 44 -6.59 15.72 27.73
CA LEU A 44 -5.66 15.11 26.77
C LEU A 44 -6.27 13.88 26.08
N VAL A 45 -6.91 12.97 26.83
CA VAL A 45 -7.51 11.77 26.24
C VAL A 45 -8.65 12.13 25.30
N VAL A 46 -9.58 12.98 25.73
CA VAL A 46 -10.77 13.34 24.94
C VAL A 46 -10.42 14.20 23.73
N VAL A 47 -9.59 15.24 23.91
CA VAL A 47 -9.30 16.20 22.84
C VAL A 47 -8.23 15.69 21.88
N TYR A 48 -7.20 15.02 22.39
CA TYR A 48 -6.05 14.66 21.57
C TYR A 48 -6.10 13.19 21.16
N LEU A 49 -6.15 12.27 22.13
CA LEU A 49 -5.91 10.85 21.88
C LEU A 49 -7.06 10.18 21.12
N MET A 50 -8.32 10.41 21.54
CA MET A 50 -9.49 9.84 20.86
C MET A 50 -9.69 10.43 19.47
N ASN A 51 -9.52 11.75 19.30
CA ASN A 51 -9.66 12.39 17.99
C ASN A 51 -8.56 11.94 17.02
N LEU A 52 -7.32 11.81 17.49
CA LEU A 52 -6.22 11.28 16.69
C LEU A 52 -6.45 9.81 16.32
N LEU A 53 -6.90 8.97 17.28
CA LEU A 53 -7.19 7.56 17.01
C LEU A 53 -8.32 7.40 15.98
N ILE A 54 -9.42 8.16 16.14
CA ILE A 54 -10.53 8.14 15.19
C ILE A 54 -10.09 8.63 13.81
N GLY A 55 -9.27 9.69 13.74
CA GLY A 55 -8.75 10.21 12.48
C GLY A 55 -7.84 9.22 11.75
N LEU A 56 -6.92 8.58 12.46
CA LEU A 56 -6.05 7.53 11.90
C LEU A 56 -6.85 6.31 11.46
N LEU A 57 -7.83 5.89 12.28
CA LEU A 57 -8.69 4.76 11.96
C LEU A 57 -9.54 5.05 10.73
N ASN A 58 -10.05 6.28 10.57
CA ASN A 58 -10.80 6.67 9.38
C ASN A 58 -9.95 6.57 8.10
N ILE A 59 -8.69 7.03 8.14
CA ILE A 59 -7.77 6.93 7.00
C ILE A 59 -7.52 5.46 6.63
N ALA A 60 -7.24 4.62 7.62
CA ALA A 60 -7.01 3.19 7.38
C ALA A 60 -8.25 2.47 6.83
N ILE A 61 -9.44 2.80 7.32
CA ILE A 61 -10.70 2.26 6.80
C ILE A 61 -10.96 2.72 5.37
N GLU A 62 -10.69 3.99 5.06
CA GLU A 62 -10.89 4.55 3.72
C GLU A 62 -9.98 3.88 2.68
N GLU A 63 -8.73 3.61 3.05
CA GLU A 63 -7.78 2.87 2.19
C GLU A 63 -8.21 1.42 1.94
N ASP A 64 -8.75 0.73 2.96
CA ASP A 64 -9.16 -0.67 2.86
C ASP A 64 -10.62 -0.88 2.41
N ASN A 65 -11.42 0.19 2.28
CA ASN A 65 -12.79 0.13 1.74
C ASN A 65 -12.78 0.01 0.20
N ASN A 66 -12.01 -0.93 -0.32
CA ASN A 66 -11.93 -1.24 -1.73
C ASN A 66 -12.78 -2.48 -2.04
N ARG A 67 -13.86 -2.27 -2.79
CA ARG A 67 -14.74 -3.35 -3.28
C ARG A 67 -13.97 -4.43 -4.04
N VAL A 68 -12.91 -4.06 -4.76
CA VAL A 68 -12.08 -5.01 -5.50
C VAL A 68 -11.29 -5.91 -4.55
N SER A 69 -10.65 -5.35 -3.52
CA SER A 69 -9.95 -6.12 -2.48
C SER A 69 -10.90 -7.06 -1.74
N TYR A 70 -12.09 -6.59 -1.39
CA TYR A 70 -13.13 -7.43 -0.77
C TYR A 70 -13.53 -8.62 -1.66
N LEU A 71 -13.76 -8.40 -2.95
CA LEU A 71 -14.12 -9.46 -3.88
C LEU A 71 -12.97 -10.45 -4.10
N MET A 72 -11.73 -9.95 -4.14
CA MET A 72 -10.53 -10.78 -4.25
C MET A 72 -10.39 -11.71 -3.04
N GLN A 73 -10.44 -11.16 -1.81
CA GLN A 73 -10.38 -11.95 -0.58
C GLN A 73 -11.53 -12.97 -0.50
N LYS A 74 -12.73 -12.56 -0.90
CA LYS A 74 -13.88 -13.47 -0.95
C LYS A 74 -13.66 -14.64 -1.92
N ALA A 75 -13.05 -14.39 -3.08
CA ALA A 75 -12.73 -15.43 -4.05
C ALA A 75 -11.62 -16.36 -3.53
N GLU A 76 -10.61 -15.82 -2.87
CA GLU A 76 -9.53 -16.58 -2.24
C GLU A 76 -10.07 -17.55 -1.17
N ILE A 77 -10.92 -17.03 -0.26
CA ILE A 77 -11.57 -17.85 0.77
C ILE A 77 -12.46 -18.93 0.13
N LEU A 78 -13.19 -18.60 -0.94
CA LEU A 78 -14.03 -19.57 -1.66
C LEU A 78 -13.17 -20.69 -2.25
N ALA A 79 -12.06 -20.35 -2.90
CA ALA A 79 -11.13 -21.31 -3.48
C ALA A 79 -10.50 -22.22 -2.40
N GLU A 80 -10.17 -21.67 -1.24
CA GLU A 80 -9.65 -22.43 -0.10
C GLU A 80 -10.69 -23.44 0.42
N ILE A 81 -11.95 -23.00 0.57
CA ILE A 81 -13.06 -23.87 0.96
C ILE A 81 -13.25 -24.99 -0.08
N GLU A 82 -13.25 -24.65 -1.36
CA GLU A 82 -13.42 -25.62 -2.44
C GLU A 82 -12.31 -26.67 -2.49
N LEU A 83 -11.07 -26.24 -2.27
CA LEU A 83 -9.91 -27.10 -2.37
C LEU A 83 -9.73 -28.01 -1.13
N PHE A 84 -9.89 -27.45 0.08
CA PHE A 84 -9.55 -28.15 1.32
C PHE A 84 -10.74 -28.68 2.13
N TYR A 85 -11.92 -28.06 2.01
CA TYR A 85 -13.04 -28.35 2.90
C TYR A 85 -14.21 -29.09 2.23
N LEU A 86 -14.27 -29.16 0.89
CA LEU A 86 -15.31 -29.88 0.15
C LEU A 86 -14.89 -31.29 -0.28
N LEU A 87 -15.81 -32.25 -0.10
CA LEU A 87 -15.64 -33.61 -0.60
C LEU A 87 -15.81 -33.66 -2.14
N PRO A 88 -15.19 -34.66 -2.82
CA PRO A 88 -15.29 -34.78 -4.28
C PRO A 88 -16.72 -34.82 -4.83
N ASN A 89 -17.66 -35.39 -4.06
CA ASN A 89 -19.08 -35.45 -4.45
C ASN A 89 -19.78 -34.09 -4.35
N GLN A 90 -19.39 -33.24 -3.38
CA GLN A 90 -19.97 -31.91 -3.20
C GLN A 90 -19.49 -30.96 -4.30
N ARG A 91 -18.23 -31.07 -4.71
CA ARG A 91 -17.65 -30.27 -5.80
C ARG A 91 -18.29 -30.55 -7.17
N ARG A 92 -18.82 -31.76 -7.37
CA ARG A 92 -19.54 -32.16 -8.60
C ARG A 92 -21.03 -31.80 -8.57
N TRP A 93 -21.51 -31.13 -7.53
CA TRP A 93 -22.93 -30.81 -7.43
C TRP A 93 -23.25 -29.57 -8.28
N HIS A 94 -23.83 -29.80 -9.45
CA HIS A 94 -24.17 -28.75 -10.42
C HIS A 94 -25.04 -27.60 -9.86
N THR A 95 -25.81 -27.87 -8.80
CA THR A 95 -26.63 -26.84 -8.12
C THR A 95 -25.78 -25.84 -7.34
N TRP A 96 -24.60 -26.24 -6.84
CA TRP A 96 -23.68 -25.39 -6.08
C TRP A 96 -22.53 -24.88 -6.96
N PHE A 97 -22.08 -25.70 -7.91
CA PHE A 97 -21.02 -25.39 -8.87
C PHE A 97 -21.56 -25.54 -10.29
N PRO A 98 -22.17 -24.49 -10.85
CA PRO A 98 -22.66 -24.54 -12.22
C PRO A 98 -21.48 -24.70 -13.18
N GLU A 99 -21.69 -25.48 -14.25
CA GLU A 99 -20.68 -25.69 -15.29
C GLU A 99 -20.43 -24.41 -16.12
N VAL A 100 -21.42 -23.52 -16.21
CA VAL A 100 -21.35 -22.26 -16.95
C VAL A 100 -21.88 -21.12 -16.09
N ILE A 101 -21.12 -20.02 -16.01
CA ILE A 101 -21.51 -18.78 -15.32
C ILE A 101 -21.81 -17.72 -16.36
N TYR A 102 -23.05 -17.23 -16.42
CA TYR A 102 -23.42 -16.11 -17.28
C TYR A 102 -23.14 -14.79 -16.55
N TYR A 103 -22.31 -13.95 -17.15
CA TYR A 103 -22.05 -12.60 -16.66
C TYR A 103 -22.45 -11.57 -17.72
N TYR A 104 -23.14 -10.51 -17.30
CA TYR A 104 -23.48 -9.39 -18.15
C TYR A 104 -22.40 -8.31 -18.00
N ALA A 105 -21.68 -8.06 -19.08
CA ALA A 105 -20.72 -6.97 -19.19
C ALA A 105 -21.24 -5.90 -20.15
N ASP A 106 -21.04 -4.64 -19.80
CA ASP A 106 -21.33 -3.50 -20.66
C ASP A 106 -20.24 -3.38 -21.74
N VAL A 107 -20.63 -3.51 -23.00
CA VAL A 107 -19.71 -3.57 -24.15
C VAL A 107 -18.82 -2.33 -24.22
N ASP A 108 -19.35 -1.14 -23.93
CA ASP A 108 -18.60 0.11 -24.06
C ASP A 108 -17.63 0.28 -22.89
N LYS A 109 -18.05 -0.04 -21.67
CA LYS A 109 -17.15 -0.02 -20.50
C LYS A 109 -16.02 -1.06 -20.64
N THR A 110 -16.35 -2.25 -21.13
CA THR A 110 -15.36 -3.30 -21.35
C THR A 110 -14.35 -2.88 -22.42
N ARG A 111 -14.80 -2.22 -23.50
CA ARG A 111 -13.89 -1.69 -24.53
C ARG A 111 -12.87 -0.71 -23.94
N VAL A 112 -13.34 0.29 -23.19
CA VAL A 112 -12.49 1.31 -22.56
C VAL A 112 -11.45 0.68 -21.62
N GLU A 113 -11.86 -0.29 -20.81
CA GLU A 113 -10.95 -0.92 -19.85
C GLU A 113 -9.89 -1.79 -20.55
N ILE A 114 -10.25 -2.50 -21.62
CA ILE A 114 -9.29 -3.30 -22.40
C ILE A 114 -8.27 -2.39 -23.10
N GLU A 115 -8.71 -1.27 -23.69
CA GLU A 115 -7.80 -0.28 -24.28
C GLU A 115 -6.83 0.26 -23.22
N ARG A 116 -7.32 0.58 -22.01
CA ARG A 116 -6.47 0.98 -20.88
C ARG A 116 -5.44 -0.08 -20.48
N LEU A 117 -5.83 -1.35 -20.45
CA LEU A 117 -4.93 -2.47 -20.13
C LEU A 117 -3.85 -2.67 -21.20
N ILE A 118 -4.21 -2.50 -22.49
CA ILE A 118 -3.27 -2.54 -23.61
C ILE A 118 -2.25 -1.39 -23.50
N GLU A 119 -2.70 -0.16 -23.26
CA GLU A 119 -1.82 1.01 -23.10
C GLU A 119 -0.82 0.85 -21.93
N LYS A 120 -1.26 0.18 -20.85
CA LYS A 120 -0.41 -0.14 -19.70
C LYS A 120 0.51 -1.34 -19.91
N GLY A 121 0.32 -2.12 -20.98
CA GLY A 121 1.04 -3.36 -21.22
C GLY A 121 0.66 -4.49 -20.25
N GLU A 122 -0.49 -4.40 -19.59
CA GLU A 122 -1.02 -5.38 -18.64
C GLU A 122 -1.93 -6.43 -19.33
N TRP A 123 -2.31 -6.20 -20.59
CA TRP A 123 -3.23 -7.05 -21.34
C TRP A 123 -2.61 -8.38 -21.80
N ASP A 124 -1.36 -8.34 -22.26
CA ASP A 124 -0.66 -9.51 -22.82
C ASP A 124 0.01 -10.33 -21.70
N THR A 125 -0.78 -10.99 -20.87
CA THR A 125 -0.30 -11.90 -19.81
C THR A 125 0.28 -13.19 -20.41
N LYS A 126 1.30 -13.76 -19.76
CA LYS A 126 2.06 -14.94 -20.26
C LYS A 126 1.29 -16.27 -20.22
N GLU A 127 0.03 -16.26 -19.79
CA GLU A 127 -0.78 -17.47 -19.66
C GLU A 127 -1.37 -17.87 -21.02
N GLN A 128 -0.75 -18.88 -21.63
CA GLN A 128 -1.09 -19.38 -22.96
C GLN A 128 -2.56 -19.86 -23.06
N GLU A 129 -3.15 -20.34 -21.96
CA GLU A 129 -4.53 -20.85 -21.91
C GLU A 129 -5.58 -19.73 -22.04
N LEU A 130 -5.24 -18.49 -21.66
CA LEU A 130 -6.15 -17.34 -21.77
C LEU A 130 -6.03 -16.62 -23.12
N THR A 131 -4.98 -16.89 -23.89
CA THR A 131 -4.66 -16.16 -25.13
C THR A 131 -5.73 -16.32 -26.21
N GLU A 132 -6.37 -17.49 -26.31
CA GLU A 132 -7.43 -17.73 -27.30
C GLU A 132 -8.74 -17.00 -26.93
N MET A 133 -9.12 -17.02 -25.66
CA MET A 133 -10.28 -16.27 -25.15
C MET A 133 -10.09 -14.76 -25.28
N GLN A 134 -8.89 -14.24 -25.00
CA GLN A 134 -8.55 -12.83 -25.19
C GLN A 134 -8.68 -12.40 -26.66
N LYS A 135 -8.17 -13.20 -27.61
CA LYS A 135 -8.31 -12.94 -29.05
C LYS A 135 -9.77 -12.91 -29.47
N ASN A 136 -10.56 -13.89 -29.03
CA ASN A 136 -12.00 -13.94 -29.35
C ASN A 136 -12.74 -12.71 -28.80
N LEU A 137 -12.38 -12.24 -27.60
CA LEU A 137 -12.97 -11.05 -27.00
C LEU A 137 -12.65 -9.77 -27.79
N LEU A 138 -11.40 -9.61 -28.23
CA LEU A 138 -10.98 -8.47 -29.05
C LEU A 138 -11.75 -8.41 -30.39
N VAL A 139 -11.97 -9.57 -31.01
CA VAL A 139 -12.77 -9.71 -32.23
C VAL A 139 -14.22 -9.29 -31.98
N GLU A 140 -14.85 -9.79 -30.92
CA GLU A 140 -16.25 -9.48 -30.59
C GLU A 140 -16.46 -8.00 -30.25
N LEU A 141 -15.51 -7.40 -29.51
CA LEU A 141 -15.54 -5.99 -29.13
C LEU A 141 -15.09 -5.04 -30.26
N LYS A 142 -14.61 -5.61 -31.38
CA LYS A 142 -14.06 -4.91 -32.56
C LYS A 142 -12.86 -4.02 -32.23
N ILE A 143 -12.05 -4.44 -31.25
CA ILE A 143 -10.82 -3.75 -30.87
C ILE A 143 -9.70 -4.26 -31.77
N LYS A 144 -9.01 -3.35 -32.46
CA LYS A 144 -7.81 -3.69 -33.22
C LYS A 144 -6.62 -3.70 -32.26
N HIS A 145 -6.30 -4.87 -31.73
CA HIS A 145 -5.06 -5.12 -30.99
C HIS A 145 -4.32 -6.24 -31.71
N ASP A 146 -3.15 -5.93 -32.25
CA ASP A 146 -2.23 -6.96 -32.73
C ASP A 146 -1.30 -7.29 -31.55
N PRO A 147 -1.32 -8.52 -30.99
CA PRO A 147 -0.45 -8.90 -29.86
C PRO A 147 1.04 -8.81 -30.20
N ILE A 148 1.39 -8.44 -31.44
CA ILE A 148 2.73 -8.06 -31.87
C ILE A 148 2.78 -6.54 -32.08
N ASP A 149 2.70 -5.77 -30.99
CA ASP A 149 3.33 -4.46 -30.97
C ASP A 149 4.34 -4.33 -29.82
N ASN A 150 5.21 -5.34 -29.76
CA ASN A 150 6.55 -5.18 -29.21
C ASN A 150 7.26 -3.93 -29.78
N LYS A 151 6.80 -3.32 -30.88
CA LYS A 151 7.36 -2.07 -31.38
C LYS A 151 7.07 -0.90 -30.44
N VAL A 152 5.85 -0.72 -29.93
CA VAL A 152 5.55 0.38 -28.98
C VAL A 152 6.34 0.21 -27.68
N ILE A 153 6.36 -1.01 -27.14
CA ILE A 153 7.14 -1.32 -25.92
C ILE A 153 8.64 -1.16 -26.20
N MET A 154 9.16 -1.64 -27.33
CA MET A 154 10.56 -1.46 -27.71
C MET A 154 10.92 -0.02 -28.02
N GLU A 155 9.99 0.78 -28.52
CA GLU A 155 10.19 2.19 -28.86
C GLU A 155 10.20 3.02 -27.58
N LYS A 156 9.32 2.72 -26.62
CA LYS A 156 9.36 3.28 -25.26
C LYS A 156 10.63 2.87 -24.50
N LEU A 157 10.99 1.59 -24.53
CA LEU A 157 12.24 1.10 -23.93
C LEU A 157 13.49 1.71 -24.60
N LYS A 158 13.46 1.97 -25.91
CA LYS A 158 14.54 2.68 -26.60
C LYS A 158 14.64 4.12 -26.13
N ILE A 159 13.51 4.83 -26.02
CA ILE A 159 13.46 6.21 -25.53
C ILE A 159 14.00 6.28 -24.09
N ASP A 160 13.52 5.42 -23.20
CA ASP A 160 13.94 5.39 -21.80
C ASP A 160 15.44 5.06 -21.68
N ASN A 161 15.95 4.14 -22.49
CA ASN A 161 17.37 3.79 -22.49
C ASN A 161 18.28 4.90 -23.06
N GLU A 162 17.81 5.65 -24.07
CA GLU A 162 18.53 6.84 -24.55
C GLU A 162 18.53 7.97 -23.51
N GLU A 163 17.43 8.20 -22.80
CA GLU A 163 17.39 9.19 -21.71
C GLU A 163 18.35 8.80 -20.56
N LEU A 164 18.40 7.51 -20.20
CA LEU A 164 19.34 6.99 -19.21
C LEU A 164 20.80 7.16 -19.65
N LYS A 165 21.13 6.96 -20.93
CA LYS A 165 22.48 7.23 -21.46
C LYS A 165 22.87 8.68 -21.33
N ILE A 166 21.97 9.61 -21.68
CA ILE A 166 22.21 11.06 -21.56
C ILE A 166 22.48 11.42 -20.09
N ARG A 167 21.60 10.98 -19.19
CA ARG A 167 21.72 11.25 -17.74
C ARG A 167 23.01 10.68 -17.15
N ASN A 168 23.38 9.46 -17.55
CA ASN A 168 24.63 8.84 -17.13
C ASN A 168 25.85 9.59 -17.69
N GLY A 169 25.79 10.11 -18.92
CA GLY A 169 26.82 10.96 -19.50
C GLY A 169 27.03 12.25 -18.72
N GLU A 170 25.94 12.96 -18.40
CA GLU A 170 25.98 14.19 -17.58
C GLU A 170 26.54 13.93 -16.17
N LEU A 171 26.16 12.81 -15.54
CA LEU A 171 26.70 12.41 -14.24
C LEU A 171 28.20 12.12 -14.33
N LEU A 172 28.66 11.49 -15.43
CA LEU A 172 30.08 11.19 -15.64
C LEU A 172 30.91 12.47 -15.79
N GLU A 173 30.41 13.47 -16.51
CA GLU A 173 31.07 14.78 -16.62
C GLU A 173 31.12 15.52 -15.27
N LYS A 174 30.01 15.49 -14.52
CA LYS A 174 29.99 16.06 -13.17
C LYS A 174 31.00 15.36 -12.25
N LEU A 175 31.13 14.03 -12.31
CA LEU A 175 32.11 13.30 -11.52
C LEU A 175 33.55 13.68 -11.90
N LYS A 176 33.89 13.73 -13.19
CA LYS A 176 35.21 14.18 -13.66
C LYS A 176 35.54 15.61 -13.21
N SER A 177 34.53 16.50 -13.20
CA SER A 177 34.73 17.86 -12.70
C SER A 177 34.99 17.91 -11.19
N HIS A 178 34.39 17.02 -10.40
CA HIS A 178 34.65 16.96 -8.95
C HIS A 178 36.02 16.34 -8.66
N ASP A 179 36.41 15.31 -9.40
CA ASP A 179 37.71 14.65 -9.27
C ASP A 179 38.86 15.65 -9.50
N GLY A 180 38.80 16.43 -10.58
CA GLY A 180 39.80 17.48 -10.85
C GLY A 180 39.79 18.65 -9.85
N LYS A 181 38.71 18.85 -9.07
CA LYS A 181 38.71 19.78 -7.93
C LYS A 181 39.37 19.16 -6.70
N LEU A 182 39.22 17.86 -6.51
CA LEU A 182 39.84 17.11 -5.43
C LEU A 182 41.37 17.09 -5.58
N ASP A 183 41.86 16.84 -6.80
CA ASP A 183 43.29 16.89 -7.13
C ASP A 183 43.91 18.24 -6.79
N LYS A 184 43.24 19.33 -7.15
CA LYS A 184 43.67 20.70 -6.82
C LYS A 184 43.69 20.95 -5.31
N LEU A 185 42.74 20.39 -4.56
CA LEU A 185 42.71 20.53 -3.11
C LEU A 185 43.87 19.74 -2.46
N GLU A 186 44.19 18.57 -2.98
CA GLU A 186 45.31 17.76 -2.52
C GLU A 186 46.66 18.44 -2.80
N GLU A 187 46.79 19.10 -3.95
CA GLU A 187 47.98 19.88 -4.30
C GLU A 187 48.17 21.09 -3.36
N LEU A 188 47.09 21.83 -3.06
CA LEU A 188 47.11 22.92 -2.09
C LEU A 188 47.47 22.44 -0.67
N LEU A 189 46.98 21.28 -0.24
CA LEU A 189 47.34 20.69 1.06
C LEU A 189 48.83 20.33 1.12
N LYS A 190 49.41 19.80 0.04
CA LYS A 190 50.85 19.52 -0.06
C LYS A 190 51.69 20.79 0.03
N GLU A 191 51.27 21.88 -0.62
CA GLU A 191 51.95 23.18 -0.53
C GLU A 191 51.90 23.78 0.89
N ILE A 192 50.76 23.72 1.57
CA ILE A 192 50.62 24.19 2.96
C ILE A 192 51.54 23.39 3.89
N HIS A 193 51.62 22.06 3.71
CA HIS A 193 52.50 21.22 4.53
C HIS A 193 53.99 21.52 4.31
N LYS A 194 54.36 21.91 3.08
CA LYS A 194 55.73 22.29 2.72
C LYS A 194 56.13 23.67 3.26
N ASN A 195 55.19 24.61 3.39
CA ASN A 195 55.46 25.96 3.92
C ASN A 195 55.48 26.03 5.46
N ASN A 196 54.99 25.01 6.15
CA ASN A 196 54.94 24.94 7.61
C ASN A 196 55.98 23.99 8.24
N SER A 197 56.96 23.54 7.44
CA SER A 197 58.11 22.73 7.88
C SER A 197 59.42 23.44 7.56
#